data_AF-A0A7Y3PA07-F1
#
_entry.id   AF-A0A7Y3PA07-F1
#
_cell.length_a   1.000
_cell.length_b   1.000
_cell.length_c   1.000
_cell.angle_alpha   90.00
_cell.angle_beta   90.00
_cell.angle_gamma   90.00
#
_symmetry.space_group_name_H-M   'P 1'
#
loop_
_entity.id
_entity.type
_entity.pdbx_description
1 polymer ?
#
loop_
_entity_poly.entity_id
_entity_poly.type
_entity_poly.pdbx_seq_one_letter_code
_entity_poly.pdbx_strand_id
1 'polypeptide(L)'
;MKPAAKSTLLVAQCALARPSTGGCAWCGTSLPPGRRAWCGKVCADEFWKNHWWTLARRAAKRRDRRRCVRCGAAPPPRPSARNFPTRDAHRAALRAWRGRRRDERLEVNHILPCRGTHGTLSCRHHLDNLETLCVACHRRHTSALPRGPHK
;
A
#
# COMPACT_ATOMS: atom_id res chain seq x y z
N MET A 1 -9.42 24.46 0.99
CA MET A 1 -8.65 23.22 1.25
C MET A 1 -7.75 22.90 0.07
N LYS A 2 -6.43 22.84 0.30
CA LYS A 2 -5.38 22.03 -0.36
C LYS A 2 -4.01 22.61 0.09
N PRO A 3 -2.93 21.82 0.27
CA PRO A 3 -2.54 20.73 -0.62
C PRO A 3 -2.36 19.36 0.07
N ALA A 4 -2.63 18.31 -0.71
CA ALA A 4 -1.86 17.08 -0.66
C ALA A 4 -1.06 17.06 -1.96
N ALA A 5 0.26 17.11 -1.87
CA ALA A 5 1.11 16.58 -2.91
C ALA A 5 2.45 16.29 -2.27
N LYS A 6 2.99 15.06 -2.43
CA LYS A 6 4.35 14.85 -2.99
C LYS A 6 4.50 13.46 -3.64
N SER A 7 5.03 13.47 -4.85
CA SER A 7 6.00 12.53 -5.41
C SER A 7 7.02 13.34 -6.25
N THR A 8 7.99 12.72 -6.93
CA THR A 8 9.40 13.16 -7.14
C THR A 8 10.30 13.16 -5.89
N LEU A 9 10.31 12.14 -5.03
CA LEU A 9 9.45 10.94 -4.92
C LEU A 9 9.27 10.68 -3.43
N LEU A 10 8.11 11.08 -2.93
CA LEU A 10 7.87 11.69 -1.61
C LEU A 10 8.84 12.83 -1.20
N VAL A 11 9.65 13.27 -2.19
CA VAL A 11 10.81 14.19 -2.28
C VAL A 11 11.92 13.98 -1.24
N ALA A 12 13.13 13.65 -1.71
CA ALA A 12 14.35 13.57 -0.89
C ALA A 12 14.27 12.62 0.34
N GLN A 13 13.47 11.55 0.19
CA GLN A 13 13.52 10.27 0.92
C GLN A 13 13.52 10.37 2.44
N CYS A 14 12.62 11.20 2.91
CA CYS A 14 11.95 11.14 4.20
C CYS A 14 12.66 10.32 5.29
N ALA A 15 13.23 11.01 6.28
CA ALA A 15 13.47 10.48 7.61
C ALA A 15 12.27 10.83 8.51
N LEU A 16 11.06 10.51 8.02
CA LEU A 16 9.73 10.75 8.63
C LEU A 16 9.34 12.23 8.76
N ALA A 17 9.23 12.89 7.60
CA ALA A 17 8.59 14.18 7.32
C ALA A 17 8.74 15.24 8.44
N ARG A 18 9.72 16.15 8.29
CA ARG A 18 10.10 17.15 9.31
C ARG A 18 10.14 18.58 8.76
N PRO A 19 9.37 19.51 9.37
CA PRO A 19 9.66 20.93 9.42
C PRO A 19 9.71 21.43 10.88
N SER A 20 10.74 22.23 11.15
CA SER A 20 11.10 22.81 12.45
C SER A 20 10.46 24.19 12.68
N THR A 21 10.63 24.71 13.92
CA THR A 21 9.75 25.56 14.76
C THR A 21 8.59 26.31 14.07
N GLY A 22 7.40 25.69 14.11
CA GLY A 22 6.10 26.30 13.80
C GLY A 22 5.30 25.65 12.67
N GLY A 23 5.93 24.76 11.87
CA GLY A 23 5.34 24.15 10.67
C GLY A 23 4.78 22.73 10.83
N CYS A 24 3.96 22.30 9.88
CA CYS A 24 3.35 20.97 9.81
C CYS A 24 4.33 19.89 9.34
N ALA A 25 4.53 18.83 10.15
CA ALA A 25 5.33 17.61 9.89
C ALA A 25 5.30 17.13 8.43
N TRP A 26 4.15 17.17 7.76
CA TRP A 26 4.02 16.71 6.39
C TRP A 26 4.34 17.76 5.33
N CYS A 27 3.68 18.92 5.38
CA CYS A 27 3.65 19.87 4.28
C CYS A 27 4.44 21.16 4.53
N GLY A 28 4.93 21.40 5.75
CA GLY A 28 5.69 22.59 6.13
C GLY A 28 4.88 23.84 6.46
N THR A 29 3.58 23.86 6.17
CA THR A 29 2.70 25.02 6.45
C THR A 29 2.57 25.30 7.95
N SER A 30 2.49 26.58 8.34
CA SER A 30 2.25 27.01 9.72
C SER A 30 1.07 26.30 10.38
N LEU A 31 1.25 25.93 11.64
CA LEU A 31 0.21 25.24 12.40
C LEU A 31 -0.87 26.23 12.88
N PRO A 32 -2.17 25.87 12.77
CA PRO A 32 -3.21 26.64 13.43
C PRO A 32 -3.08 26.51 14.96
N PRO A 33 -3.64 27.45 15.74
CA PRO A 33 -3.61 27.41 17.20
C PRO A 33 -4.05 26.04 17.77
N GLY A 34 -3.32 25.55 18.78
CA GLY A 34 -3.60 24.27 19.45
C GLY A 34 -3.10 23.01 18.74
N ARG A 35 -2.46 23.10 17.56
CA ARG A 35 -1.88 21.94 16.86
C ARG A 35 -0.35 21.90 17.00
N ARG A 36 0.22 20.69 17.11
CA ARG A 36 1.66 20.48 17.37
C ARG A 36 2.45 19.80 16.26
N ALA A 37 1.78 19.13 15.32
CA ALA A 37 2.47 18.34 14.29
C ALA A 37 1.82 18.42 12.90
N TRP A 38 0.52 18.73 12.79
CA TRP A 38 -0.20 18.67 11.51
C TRP A 38 -1.12 19.86 11.31
N CYS A 39 -1.07 20.52 10.16
CA CYS A 39 -2.01 21.60 9.83
C CYS A 39 -3.45 21.07 9.67
N GLY A 40 -3.61 19.78 9.34
CA GLY A 40 -4.92 19.17 9.06
C GLY A 40 -4.88 17.64 9.04
N LYS A 41 -6.06 17.02 9.02
CA LYS A 41 -6.23 15.56 8.92
C LYS A 41 -5.59 14.97 7.66
N VAL A 42 -5.67 15.70 6.54
CA VAL A 42 -5.09 15.28 5.26
C VAL A 42 -3.60 15.00 5.40
N CYS A 43 -2.85 15.91 6.03
CA CYS A 43 -1.42 15.74 6.25
C CYS A 43 -1.13 14.52 7.15
N ALA A 44 -1.89 14.34 8.23
CA ALA A 44 -1.78 13.17 9.10
C ALA A 44 -1.99 11.86 8.32
N ASP A 45 -3.07 11.78 7.56
CA ASP A 45 -3.39 10.60 6.77
C ASP A 45 -2.30 10.28 5.74
N GLU A 46 -1.77 11.29 5.05
CA GLU A 46 -0.74 11.09 4.02
C GLU A 46 0.58 10.57 4.60
N PHE A 47 1.01 11.04 5.77
CA PHE A 47 2.17 10.46 6.43
C PHE A 47 1.94 9.01 6.82
N TRP A 48 0.80 8.69 7.43
CA TRP A 48 0.55 7.33 7.84
C TRP A 48 0.44 6.37 6.64
N LYS A 49 -0.13 6.84 5.52
CA LYS A 49 -0.14 6.10 4.24
C LYS A 49 1.24 5.90 3.62
N ASN A 50 2.26 6.65 4.05
CA ASN A 50 3.61 6.51 3.50
C ASN A 50 4.60 5.88 4.49
N HIS A 51 4.26 5.74 5.78
CA HIS A 51 5.21 5.26 6.77
C HIS A 51 4.74 4.06 7.58
N TRP A 52 3.44 3.75 7.55
CA TRP A 52 2.89 2.60 8.26
C TRP A 52 2.44 1.53 7.28
N TRP A 53 3.08 0.36 7.33
CA TRP A 53 2.88 -0.70 6.34
C TRP A 53 1.41 -1.04 6.08
N THR A 54 0.62 -1.18 7.13
CA THR A 54 -0.81 -1.52 7.00
C THR A 54 -1.59 -0.48 6.18
N LEU A 55 -1.26 0.81 6.34
CA LEU A 55 -1.93 1.90 5.64
C LEU A 55 -1.34 2.12 4.25
N ALA A 56 -0.02 2.02 4.10
CA ALA A 56 0.68 2.09 2.83
C ALA A 56 0.23 0.98 1.87
N ARG A 57 0.18 -0.26 2.35
CA ARG A 57 -0.32 -1.42 1.59
C ARG A 57 -1.75 -1.20 1.10
N ARG A 58 -2.64 -0.63 1.93
CA ARG A 58 -4.02 -0.32 1.52
C ARG A 58 -4.06 0.82 0.50
N ALA A 59 -3.22 1.83 0.66
CA ALA A 59 -3.13 2.97 -0.24
C ALA A 59 -2.56 2.60 -1.61
N ALA A 60 -1.50 1.77 -1.68
CA ALA A 60 -0.97 1.23 -2.94
C ALA A 60 -2.04 0.47 -3.73
N LYS A 61 -2.77 -0.44 -3.07
CA LYS A 61 -3.87 -1.17 -3.72
C LYS A 61 -4.98 -0.26 -4.26
N ARG A 62 -5.25 0.88 -3.60
CA ARG A 62 -6.24 1.86 -4.09
C ARG A 62 -5.71 2.66 -5.27
N ARG A 63 -4.46 3.16 -5.18
CA ARG A 63 -3.77 3.86 -6.27
C ARG A 63 -3.78 3.02 -7.55
N ASP A 64 -3.47 1.74 -7.40
CA ASP A 64 -3.37 0.79 -8.52
C ASP A 64 -4.74 0.21 -8.93
N ARG A 65 -5.84 0.80 -8.45
CA ARG A 65 -7.23 0.40 -8.74
C ARG A 65 -7.50 -1.09 -8.52
N ARG A 66 -6.80 -1.69 -7.54
CA ARG A 66 -6.82 -3.13 -7.24
C ARG A 66 -6.52 -3.99 -8.48
N ARG A 67 -5.50 -3.59 -9.24
CA ARG A 67 -4.97 -4.32 -10.39
C ARG A 67 -3.47 -4.49 -10.27
N CYS A 68 -2.95 -5.53 -10.92
CA CYS A 68 -1.52 -5.69 -11.11
C CYS A 68 -1.01 -4.56 -12.01
N VAL A 69 -0.03 -3.78 -11.56
CA VAL A 69 0.52 -2.67 -12.35
C VAL A 69 1.35 -3.15 -13.54
N ARG A 70 1.82 -4.41 -13.52
CA ARG A 70 2.64 -4.99 -14.59
C ARG A 70 1.83 -5.66 -15.70
N CYS A 71 0.75 -6.35 -15.36
CA CYS A 71 -0.04 -7.13 -16.33
C CYS A 71 -1.54 -6.82 -16.35
N GLY A 72 -2.01 -5.88 -15.52
CA GLY A 72 -3.43 -5.48 -15.47
C GLY A 72 -4.39 -6.46 -14.77
N ALA A 73 -3.92 -7.65 -14.38
CA ALA A 73 -4.74 -8.68 -13.73
C ALA A 73 -5.45 -8.15 -12.48
N ALA A 74 -6.73 -8.51 -12.34
CA ALA A 74 -7.57 -8.17 -11.19
C ALA A 74 -7.94 -9.46 -10.42
N PRO A 75 -8.16 -9.38 -9.09
CA PRO A 75 -8.62 -10.52 -8.33
C PRO A 75 -10.05 -10.89 -8.74
N PRO A 76 -10.42 -12.19 -8.68
CA PRO A 76 -11.76 -12.62 -9.04
C PRO A 76 -12.79 -12.00 -8.08
N PRO A 77 -13.94 -11.53 -8.57
CA PRO A 77 -14.99 -10.99 -7.72
C PRO A 77 -15.52 -12.08 -6.78
N ARG A 78 -15.87 -11.69 -5.56
CA ARG A 78 -16.47 -12.61 -4.60
C ARG A 78 -17.87 -13.02 -5.10
N PRO A 79 -18.21 -14.32 -5.15
CA PRO A 79 -19.55 -14.77 -5.50
C PRO A 79 -20.62 -14.17 -4.58
N SER A 80 -21.60 -13.50 -5.16
CA SER A 80 -22.75 -12.94 -4.44
C SER A 80 -23.83 -14.01 -4.25
N ALA A 81 -24.42 -14.10 -3.06
CA ALA A 81 -25.45 -15.09 -2.75
C ALA A 81 -26.65 -15.03 -3.70
N ARG A 82 -27.00 -13.82 -4.15
CA ARG A 82 -28.12 -13.54 -5.07
C ARG A 82 -27.97 -14.20 -6.46
N ASN A 83 -26.78 -14.65 -6.82
CA ASN A 83 -26.51 -15.23 -8.15
C ASN A 83 -26.62 -16.77 -8.15
N PHE A 84 -27.07 -17.40 -7.06
CA PHE A 84 -27.11 -18.85 -6.94
C PHE A 84 -28.52 -19.33 -6.58
N PRO A 85 -28.97 -20.45 -7.17
CA PRO A 85 -30.31 -20.97 -6.92
C PRO A 85 -30.46 -21.52 -5.49
N THR A 86 -29.36 -21.97 -4.87
CA THR A 86 -29.37 -22.57 -3.53
C THR A 86 -28.19 -22.10 -2.67
N ARG A 87 -28.34 -22.23 -1.35
CA ARG A 87 -27.27 -21.94 -0.37
C ARG A 87 -26.05 -22.85 -0.57
N ASP A 88 -26.26 -24.11 -0.95
CA ASP A 88 -25.16 -25.06 -1.17
C ASP A 88 -24.37 -24.75 -2.44
N ALA A 89 -25.06 -24.36 -3.53
CA ALA A 89 -24.40 -23.87 -4.73
C ALA A 89 -23.54 -22.62 -4.44
N HIS A 90 -24.07 -21.67 -3.65
CA HIS A 90 -23.31 -20.51 -3.21
C HIS A 90 -22.10 -20.89 -2.35
N ARG A 91 -22.26 -21.84 -1.42
CA ARG A 91 -21.18 -22.32 -0.55
C ARG A 91 -20.08 -23.02 -1.35
N ALA A 92 -20.45 -23.83 -2.34
CA ALA A 92 -19.52 -24.47 -3.27
C ALA A 92 -18.74 -23.42 -4.08
N ALA A 93 -19.44 -22.42 -4.64
CA ALA A 93 -18.80 -21.31 -5.35
C ALA A 93 -17.86 -20.48 -4.47
N LEU A 94 -18.23 -20.23 -3.20
CA LEU A 94 -17.36 -19.56 -2.23
C LEU A 94 -16.10 -20.38 -1.93
N ARG A 95 -16.20 -21.71 -1.82
CA ARG A 95 -15.04 -22.60 -1.63
C ARG A 95 -14.10 -22.55 -2.84
N ALA A 96 -14.64 -22.68 -4.06
CA ALA A 96 -13.87 -22.56 -5.30
C ALA A 96 -13.18 -21.19 -5.42
N TRP A 97 -13.91 -20.10 -5.13
CA TRP A 97 -13.36 -18.74 -5.12
C TRP A 97 -12.24 -18.57 -4.08
N ARG A 98 -12.38 -19.14 -2.87
CA ARG A 98 -11.32 -19.10 -1.84
C ARG A 98 -10.06 -19.82 -2.32
N GLY A 99 -10.21 -20.95 -3.03
CA GLY A 99 -9.10 -21.67 -3.65
C GLY A 99 -8.35 -20.78 -4.64
N ARG A 100 -9.05 -20.26 -5.67
CA ARG A 100 -8.47 -19.37 -6.68
C ARG A 100 -7.86 -18.10 -6.10
N ARG A 101 -8.50 -17.49 -5.11
CA ARG A 101 -8.02 -16.26 -4.46
C ARG A 101 -6.63 -16.42 -3.86
N ARG A 102 -6.20 -17.63 -3.47
CA ARG A 102 -4.84 -17.85 -2.95
C ARG A 102 -3.78 -17.50 -3.99
N ASP A 103 -4.01 -17.91 -5.24
CA ASP A 103 -3.08 -17.77 -6.37
C ASP A 103 -3.34 -16.51 -7.20
N GLU A 104 -4.55 -15.97 -7.16
CA GLU A 104 -4.95 -14.78 -7.91
C GLU A 104 -4.99 -13.51 -7.04
N ARG A 105 -4.49 -13.58 -5.79
CA ARG A 105 -4.44 -12.40 -4.93
C ARG A 105 -3.45 -11.36 -5.45
N LEU A 106 -3.77 -10.11 -5.14
CA LEU A 106 -2.83 -9.02 -5.25
C LEU A 106 -2.00 -8.88 -3.98
N GLU A 107 -0.69 -8.85 -4.17
CA GLU A 107 0.34 -8.58 -3.19
C GLU A 107 0.88 -7.17 -3.43
N VAL A 108 1.42 -6.55 -2.38
CA VAL A 108 2.09 -5.27 -2.51
C VAL A 108 3.56 -5.56 -2.30
N ASN A 109 4.34 -5.27 -3.32
CA ASN A 109 5.78 -5.47 -3.34
C ASN A 109 6.48 -4.13 -3.10
N HIS A 110 7.67 -4.20 -2.49
CA HIS A 110 8.58 -3.07 -2.41
C HIS A 110 9.54 -3.10 -3.60
N ILE A 111 9.64 -1.99 -4.34
CA ILE A 111 10.59 -1.86 -5.46
C ILE A 111 12.02 -1.93 -4.92
N LEU A 112 12.32 -1.16 -3.86
CA LEU A 112 13.52 -1.27 -3.04
C LEU A 112 13.22 -2.13 -1.80
N PRO A 113 13.85 -3.30 -1.64
CA PRO A 113 13.51 -4.26 -0.58
C PRO A 113 13.52 -3.69 0.84
N CYS A 114 12.53 -4.09 1.62
CA CYS A 114 12.32 -3.73 3.01
C CYS A 114 12.81 -4.87 3.93
N ARG A 115 14.13 -4.98 4.16
CA ARG A 115 14.73 -6.08 4.96
C ARG A 115 14.39 -5.92 6.45
N GLY A 116 13.33 -6.60 6.91
CA GLY A 116 13.00 -6.73 8.34
C GLY A 116 12.21 -5.58 8.98
N THR A 117 11.86 -4.53 8.22
CA THR A 117 11.21 -3.33 8.77
C THR A 117 9.69 -3.25 8.51
N HIS A 118 9.02 -4.37 8.24
CA HIS A 118 7.57 -4.38 7.97
C HIS A 118 6.69 -4.05 9.19
N GLY A 119 7.21 -4.25 10.41
CA GLY A 119 6.50 -4.00 11.67
C GLY A 119 6.76 -2.61 12.26
N THR A 120 7.62 -1.80 11.63
CA THR A 120 8.07 -0.53 12.19
C THR A 120 7.71 0.64 11.28
N LEU A 121 7.66 1.83 11.87
CA LEU A 121 7.51 3.07 11.12
C LEU A 121 8.76 3.25 10.23
N SER A 122 8.59 3.37 8.91
CA SER A 122 9.74 3.34 8.00
C SER A 122 9.56 4.09 6.69
N CYS A 123 10.69 4.69 6.27
CA CYS A 123 10.99 5.24 4.96
C CYS A 123 10.60 4.32 3.80
N ARG A 124 10.77 3.01 4.03
CA ARG A 124 10.58 1.98 3.02
C ARG A 124 9.12 1.83 2.59
N HIS A 125 8.15 2.38 3.33
CA HIS A 125 6.72 2.22 3.04
C HIS A 125 6.13 3.32 2.14
N HIS A 126 6.95 4.23 1.61
CA HIS A 126 6.48 5.25 0.67
C HIS A 126 5.74 4.62 -0.49
N LEU A 127 4.62 5.22 -0.87
CA LEU A 127 3.82 4.70 -1.99
C LEU A 127 4.64 4.56 -3.27
N ASP A 128 5.55 5.48 -3.52
CA ASP A 128 6.44 5.46 -4.69
C ASP A 128 7.40 4.26 -4.68
N ASN A 129 7.70 3.69 -3.51
CA ASN A 129 8.47 2.46 -3.35
C ASN A 129 7.59 1.19 -3.38
N LEU A 130 6.29 1.31 -3.58
CA LEU A 130 5.35 0.20 -3.57
C LEU A 130 4.74 -0.04 -4.95
N GLU A 131 4.59 -1.30 -5.33
CA GLU A 131 3.85 -1.73 -6.51
C GLU A 131 2.84 -2.84 -6.14
N THR A 132 1.62 -2.77 -6.68
CA THR A 132 0.64 -3.86 -6.54
C THR A 132 0.84 -4.89 -7.64
N LEU A 133 1.15 -6.13 -7.27
CA LEU A 133 1.43 -7.24 -8.19
C LEU A 133 0.47 -8.41 -7.98
N CYS A 134 0.15 -9.16 -9.03
CA CYS A 134 -0.42 -10.51 -8.86
C CYS A 134 0.65 -11.50 -8.38
N VAL A 135 0.24 -12.65 -7.83
CA VAL A 135 1.17 -13.68 -7.34
C VAL A 135 2.18 -14.09 -8.41
N ALA A 136 1.77 -14.24 -9.67
CA ALA A 136 2.67 -14.62 -10.76
C ALA A 136 3.74 -13.54 -11.03
N CYS A 137 3.35 -12.26 -11.15
CA CYS A 137 4.30 -11.16 -11.33
C CYS A 137 5.21 -10.96 -10.11
N HIS A 138 4.67 -11.15 -8.91
CA HIS A 138 5.44 -11.04 -7.68
C HIS A 138 6.51 -12.15 -7.60
N ARG A 139 6.14 -13.42 -7.86
CA ARG A 139 7.11 -14.53 -7.94
C ARG A 139 8.23 -14.24 -8.94
N ARG A 140 7.90 -13.76 -10.14
CA ARG A 140 8.90 -13.36 -11.16
C ARG A 140 9.85 -12.28 -10.65
N HIS A 141 9.31 -11.26 -9.95
CA HIS A 141 10.15 -10.23 -9.35
C HIS A 141 11.07 -10.78 -8.26
N THR A 142 10.53 -11.58 -7.33
CA THR A 142 11.33 -12.18 -6.25
C THR A 142 12.42 -13.10 -6.77
N SER A 143 12.13 -13.93 -7.77
CA SER A 143 13.11 -14.84 -8.39
C SER A 143 14.24 -14.11 -9.13
N ALA A 144 14.00 -12.87 -9.59
CA ALA A 144 14.98 -12.06 -10.30
C ALA A 144 15.92 -11.28 -9.36
N LEU A 145 15.58 -11.16 -8.06
CA LEU A 145 16.46 -10.52 -7.10
C LEU A 145 17.61 -11.46 -6.74
N PRO A 146 18.87 -10.99 -6.71
CA PRO A 146 19.98 -11.80 -6.23
C PRO A 146 19.69 -12.24 -4.80
N ARG A 147 19.91 -13.51 -4.50
CA ARG A 147 19.81 -14.02 -3.12
C ARG A 147 20.76 -13.18 -2.27
N GLY A 148 20.21 -12.34 -1.40
CA GLY A 148 21.03 -11.56 -0.47
C GLY A 148 21.86 -12.50 0.40
N PRO A 149 22.99 -12.03 0.97
CA PRO A 149 23.73 -12.85 1.92
C PRO A 149 22.75 -13.34 2.99
N HIS A 150 22.71 -14.67 3.15
CA HIS A 150 22.00 -15.30 4.25
C HIS A 150 22.55 -14.66 5.53
N LYS A 151 21.66 -14.05 6.31
CA LYS A 151 21.98 -13.69 7.69
C LYS A 151 22.16 -14.95 8.50
#